data_AF-A0A378TPK4-F1
#
_entry.id   AF-A0A378TPK4-F1
#
_cell.length_a   1.000
_cell.length_b   1.000
_cell.length_c   1.000
_cell.angle_alpha   90.00
_cell.angle_beta   90.00
_cell.angle_gamma   90.00
#
_symmetry.space_group_name_H-M   'P 1'
#
loop_
_entity.id
_entity.type
_entity.pdbx_description
1 polymer ?
#
loop_
_entity_poly.entity_id
_entity_poly.type
_entity_poly.pdbx_seq_one_letter_code
_entity_poly.pdbx_strand_id
1 'polypeptide(L)'
;MPHHTNTIADWLISNRLYEDNLFYYALIICFWFFWGFAFLGFELEGFSLQQNLFFNFIYYLFICTMMALCPVWFRLFFGKTHTAKREQELHAHLDELDDEDRQEVVAYLNETGQLAMRPIQRWALVFLGSYFLFEVFFISAWVKDLALVWEPRWASALIEWAISHTNVPPLNVDRDIFVLDVLDDGINELGYKDDYFFMNSDFGHAVMLYRVIKTFTLPFVMSSLIVILWKPIDWLGFYRADPRHIDGVSSFLYSVFLSFGAFLLFIGATLAFVSDVELVVHYIFGKFNWLSLFWQHIGLIFILFYFKFLFGWFVFIKQSIFSIFGLGAKYEQC
;
A
#
# COMPACT_ATOMS: atom_id res chain seq x y z
N MET A 1 -23.20 -1.27 30.08
CA MET A 1 -21.73 -1.37 29.97
C MET A 1 -21.38 -1.83 28.55
N PRO A 2 -20.93 -0.94 27.66
CA PRO A 2 -20.56 -1.29 26.29
C PRO A 2 -19.14 -1.89 26.23
N HIS A 3 -18.96 -2.87 25.36
CA HIS A 3 -17.85 -3.84 25.29
C HIS A 3 -16.40 -3.29 25.25
N HIS A 4 -15.52 -4.00 25.97
CA HIS A 4 -14.08 -3.83 26.21
C HIS A 4 -13.13 -4.16 25.03
N THR A 5 -13.60 -4.41 23.82
CA THR A 5 -12.68 -4.78 22.71
C THR A 5 -11.76 -3.64 22.25
N ASN A 6 -12.07 -2.38 22.58
CA ASN A 6 -11.21 -1.24 22.25
C ASN A 6 -10.05 -1.04 23.24
N THR A 7 -10.20 -1.44 24.52
CA THR A 7 -9.18 -1.22 25.56
C THR A 7 -7.96 -2.10 25.35
N ILE A 8 -8.15 -3.39 25.06
CA ILE A 8 -7.06 -4.35 24.79
C ILE A 8 -6.24 -3.94 23.56
N ALA A 9 -6.95 -3.49 22.53
CA ALA A 9 -6.35 -3.19 21.25
C ALA A 9 -5.62 -1.84 21.28
N ASP A 10 -6.05 -0.87 22.08
CA ASP A 10 -5.30 0.35 22.36
C ASP A 10 -4.14 0.09 23.35
N TRP A 11 -4.26 -0.88 24.27
CA TRP A 11 -3.21 -1.29 25.21
C TRP A 11 -2.02 -2.01 24.52
N LEU A 12 -2.30 -2.93 23.59
CA LEU A 12 -1.26 -3.57 22.74
C LEU A 12 -0.52 -2.54 21.87
N ILE A 13 -1.20 -1.43 21.54
CA ILE A 13 -0.68 -0.32 20.74
C ILE A 13 0.11 0.66 21.63
N SER A 14 -0.28 0.90 22.89
CA SER A 14 0.43 1.80 23.82
C SER A 14 1.78 1.24 24.29
N ASN A 15 1.90 -0.09 24.39
CA ASN A 15 3.11 -0.76 24.88
C ASN A 15 4.17 -1.02 23.79
N ARG A 16 4.11 -0.35 22.62
CA ARG A 16 5.04 -0.51 21.48
C ARG A 16 5.18 -1.93 20.89
N LEU A 17 4.50 -2.95 21.44
CA LEU A 17 4.48 -4.31 20.91
C LEU A 17 4.02 -4.38 19.44
N TYR A 18 3.21 -3.43 18.99
CA TYR A 18 2.81 -3.33 17.58
C TYR A 18 3.99 -2.98 16.66
N GLU A 19 4.86 -2.05 17.05
CA GLU A 19 5.98 -1.54 16.23
C GLU A 19 7.00 -2.65 15.98
N ASP A 20 7.41 -3.33 17.04
CA ASP A 20 8.38 -4.43 16.95
C ASP A 20 7.86 -5.55 16.05
N ASN A 21 6.60 -5.94 16.22
CA ASN A 21 6.00 -6.99 15.39
C ASN A 21 5.86 -6.55 13.92
N LEU A 22 5.46 -5.31 13.67
CA LEU A 22 5.38 -4.76 12.32
C LEU A 22 6.76 -4.78 11.65
N PHE A 23 7.81 -4.39 12.37
CA PHE A 23 9.19 -4.42 11.87
C PHE A 23 9.65 -5.83 11.50
N TYR A 24 9.47 -6.81 12.39
CA TYR A 24 9.87 -8.20 12.09
C TYR A 24 9.08 -8.81 10.93
N TYR A 25 7.78 -8.53 10.84
CA TYR A 25 6.95 -9.00 9.73
C TYR A 25 7.38 -8.34 8.41
N ALA A 26 7.72 -7.05 8.44
CA ALA A 26 8.27 -6.36 7.29
C ALA A 26 9.62 -6.97 6.87
N LEU A 27 10.50 -7.31 7.81
CA LEU A 27 11.76 -7.99 7.50
C LEU A 27 11.56 -9.36 6.83
N ILE A 28 10.63 -10.17 7.34
CA ILE A 28 10.30 -11.48 6.73
C ILE A 28 9.78 -11.29 5.30
N ILE A 29 8.91 -10.30 5.08
CA ILE A 29 8.38 -9.99 3.75
C ILE A 29 9.49 -9.48 2.83
N CYS A 30 10.36 -8.58 3.31
CA CYS A 30 11.52 -8.10 2.54
C CYS A 30 12.46 -9.24 2.15
N PHE A 31 12.69 -10.21 3.05
CA PHE A 31 13.48 -11.40 2.75
C PHE A 31 12.88 -12.22 1.60
N TRP A 32 11.58 -12.56 1.68
CA TRP A 32 10.92 -13.30 0.60
C TRP A 32 10.79 -12.50 -0.68
N PHE A 33 10.57 -11.19 -0.56
CA PHE A 33 10.55 -10.27 -1.70
C PHE A 33 11.89 -10.29 -2.43
N PHE A 34 13.01 -10.25 -1.69
CA PHE A 34 14.35 -10.33 -2.28
C PHE A 34 14.55 -11.62 -3.09
N TRP A 35 14.14 -12.77 -2.57
CA TRP A 35 14.15 -14.04 -3.31
C TRP A 35 13.26 -14.01 -4.56
N GLY A 36 12.08 -13.39 -4.45
CA GLY A 36 11.23 -13.15 -5.61
C GLY A 36 11.92 -12.27 -6.66
N PHE A 37 12.45 -11.12 -6.25
CA PHE A 37 13.12 -10.15 -7.11
C PHE A 37 14.34 -10.73 -7.83
N ALA A 38 15.17 -11.52 -7.13
CA ALA A 38 16.37 -12.10 -7.70
C ALA A 38 16.05 -13.12 -8.80
N PHE A 39 15.09 -14.02 -8.54
CA PHE A 39 14.87 -15.20 -9.39
C PHE A 39 13.70 -15.07 -10.38
N LEU A 40 12.77 -14.12 -10.20
CA LEU A 40 11.72 -13.88 -11.19
C LEU A 40 12.28 -13.45 -12.55
N GLY A 41 11.63 -13.93 -13.60
CA GLY A 41 12.02 -13.75 -14.99
C GLY A 41 12.91 -14.85 -15.56
N PHE A 42 13.06 -15.97 -14.84
CA PHE A 42 13.86 -17.11 -15.30
C PHE A 42 13.26 -17.77 -16.54
N GLU A 43 14.12 -18.37 -17.35
CA GLU A 43 13.75 -19.11 -18.55
C GLU A 43 14.36 -20.52 -18.48
N LEU A 44 13.51 -21.52 -18.67
CA LEU A 44 13.92 -22.91 -18.78
C LEU A 44 14.09 -23.25 -20.27
N GLU A 45 15.28 -23.73 -20.61
CA GLU A 45 15.58 -24.20 -21.96
C GLU A 45 14.63 -25.34 -22.37
N GLY A 46 14.16 -25.29 -23.62
CA GLY A 46 13.22 -26.28 -24.16
C GLY A 46 11.73 -25.99 -23.91
N PHE A 47 11.39 -24.92 -23.18
CA PHE A 47 10.01 -24.48 -22.97
C PHE A 47 9.68 -23.20 -23.76
N SER A 48 8.43 -23.08 -24.20
CA SER A 48 7.93 -21.85 -24.84
C SER A 48 7.83 -20.68 -23.85
N LEU A 49 7.79 -19.44 -24.36
CA LEU A 49 7.64 -18.25 -23.53
C LEU A 49 6.38 -18.30 -22.63
N GLN A 50 5.26 -18.83 -23.15
CA GLN A 50 4.03 -18.98 -22.37
C GLN A 50 4.16 -20.01 -21.23
N GLN A 51 4.89 -21.10 -21.46
CA GLN A 51 5.19 -22.08 -20.40
C GLN A 51 6.12 -21.48 -19.35
N ASN A 52 7.14 -20.73 -19.77
CA ASN A 52 8.02 -20.00 -18.86
C ASN A 52 7.26 -18.95 -18.04
N LEU A 53 6.32 -18.23 -18.64
CA LEU A 53 5.42 -17.32 -17.93
C LEU A 53 4.60 -18.07 -16.87
N PHE A 54 4.06 -19.24 -17.21
CA PHE A 54 3.32 -20.07 -16.26
C PHE A 54 4.20 -20.56 -15.09
N PHE A 55 5.43 -21.00 -15.35
CA PHE A 55 6.36 -21.39 -14.28
C PHE A 55 6.74 -20.20 -13.38
N ASN A 56 6.98 -19.02 -13.97
CA ASN A 56 7.22 -17.80 -13.21
C ASN A 56 6.00 -17.41 -12.38
N PHE A 57 4.78 -17.62 -12.89
CA PHE A 57 3.54 -17.37 -12.15
C PHE A 57 3.40 -18.32 -10.95
N ILE A 58 3.71 -19.62 -11.12
CA ILE A 58 3.76 -20.57 -10.01
C ILE A 58 4.80 -20.14 -8.98
N TYR A 59 5.99 -19.73 -9.42
CA TYR A 59 7.04 -19.25 -8.53
C TYR A 59 6.62 -17.99 -7.77
N TYR A 60 5.96 -17.03 -8.43
CA TYR A 60 5.35 -15.86 -7.81
C TYR A 60 4.37 -16.28 -6.69
N LEU A 61 3.43 -17.19 -6.97
CA LEU A 61 2.47 -17.68 -5.98
C LEU A 61 3.14 -18.40 -4.81
N PHE A 62 4.21 -19.15 -5.07
CA PHE A 62 5.02 -19.78 -4.04
C PHE A 62 5.60 -18.73 -3.09
N ILE A 63 6.22 -17.67 -3.62
CA ILE A 63 6.80 -16.60 -2.79
C ILE A 63 5.71 -15.85 -2.01
N CYS A 64 4.56 -15.53 -2.62
CA CYS A 64 3.41 -14.95 -1.91
C CYS A 64 2.91 -15.84 -0.76
N THR A 65 2.89 -17.15 -0.98
CA THR A 65 2.54 -18.12 0.07
C THR A 65 3.57 -18.08 1.20
N MET A 66 4.86 -18.02 0.88
CA MET A 66 5.92 -17.90 1.89
C MET A 66 5.83 -16.59 2.69
N MET A 67 5.46 -15.47 2.05
CA MET A 67 5.15 -14.21 2.74
C MET A 67 3.92 -14.35 3.66
N ALA A 68 2.86 -15.02 3.22
CA ALA A 68 1.66 -15.23 4.04
C ALA A 68 1.95 -16.07 5.31
N LEU A 69 2.95 -16.96 5.24
CA LEU A 69 3.43 -17.77 6.36
C LEU A 69 4.33 -17.01 7.36
N CYS A 70 4.33 -15.67 7.36
CA CYS A 70 5.03 -14.82 8.33
C CYS A 70 5.01 -15.34 9.78
N PRO A 71 3.87 -15.76 10.37
CA PRO A 71 3.85 -16.26 11.75
C PRO A 71 4.72 -17.50 11.98
N VAL A 72 4.82 -18.38 10.98
CA VAL A 72 5.65 -19.59 11.03
C VAL A 72 7.12 -19.20 11.04
N TRP A 73 7.53 -18.32 10.10
CA TRP A 73 8.89 -17.81 10.04
C TRP A 73 9.30 -17.04 11.30
N PHE A 74 8.37 -16.23 11.83
CA PHE A 74 8.60 -15.48 13.05
C PHE A 74 8.94 -16.42 14.22
N ARG A 75 8.15 -17.48 14.41
CA ARG A 75 8.39 -18.49 15.45
C ARG A 75 9.69 -19.26 15.23
N LEU A 76 10.02 -19.61 13.99
CA LEU A 76 11.22 -20.38 13.67
C LEU A 76 12.51 -19.58 13.94
N PHE A 77 12.55 -18.30 13.56
CA PHE A 77 13.77 -17.49 13.63
C PHE A 77 13.89 -16.64 14.90
N PHE A 78 12.77 -16.12 15.41
CA PHE A 78 12.77 -15.17 16.53
C PHE A 78 12.16 -15.75 17.82
N GLY A 79 11.55 -16.95 17.74
CA GLY A 79 10.78 -17.57 18.82
C GLY A 79 11.59 -18.15 20.00
N LYS A 80 12.92 -18.07 20.02
CA LYS A 80 13.75 -18.54 21.15
C LYS A 80 14.45 -17.43 21.94
N THR A 81 14.86 -16.35 21.27
CA THR A 81 15.64 -15.26 21.87
C THR A 81 14.77 -14.03 22.16
N HIS A 82 13.78 -13.74 21.32
CA HIS A 82 12.94 -12.56 21.48
C HIS A 82 11.70 -12.84 22.33
N THR A 83 11.21 -14.08 22.35
CA THR A 83 10.12 -14.55 23.21
C THR A 83 10.44 -14.43 24.68
N ALA A 84 11.66 -14.73 25.15
CA ALA A 84 11.97 -14.65 26.58
C ALA A 84 11.95 -13.22 27.14
N LYS A 85 12.56 -12.26 26.43
CA LYS A 85 12.54 -10.84 26.83
C LYS A 85 11.15 -10.23 26.67
N ARG A 86 10.44 -10.60 25.61
CA ARG A 86 9.08 -10.16 25.33
C ARG A 86 8.06 -10.77 26.27
N GLU A 87 8.20 -12.03 26.69
CA GLU A 87 7.38 -12.65 27.73
C GLU A 87 7.60 -11.93 29.05
N GLN A 88 8.83 -11.54 29.40
CA GLN A 88 9.08 -10.72 30.59
C GLN A 88 8.42 -9.34 30.50
N GLU A 89 8.56 -8.62 29.39
CA GLU A 89 7.93 -7.31 29.18
C GLU A 89 6.40 -7.43 29.13
N LEU A 90 5.88 -8.45 28.45
CA LEU A 90 4.45 -8.74 28.38
C LEU A 90 3.89 -9.15 29.73
N HIS A 91 4.59 -9.96 30.53
CA HIS A 91 4.18 -10.33 31.88
C HIS A 91 4.20 -9.11 32.82
N ALA A 92 5.24 -8.28 32.74
CA ALA A 92 5.30 -7.04 33.51
C ALA A 92 4.11 -6.11 33.21
N HIS A 93 3.74 -6.00 31.93
CA HIS A 93 2.58 -5.21 31.53
C HIS A 93 1.24 -5.91 31.87
N LEU A 94 1.13 -7.23 31.70
CA LEU A 94 -0.05 -8.01 32.07
C LEU A 94 -0.35 -7.97 33.57
N ASP A 95 0.67 -7.78 34.41
CA ASP A 95 0.52 -7.61 35.85
C ASP A 95 0.02 -6.20 36.25
N GLU A 96 -0.02 -5.25 35.30
CA GLU A 96 -0.64 -3.92 35.47
C GLU A 96 -2.15 -3.92 35.15
N LEU A 97 -2.68 -5.00 34.56
CA LEU A 97 -4.08 -5.16 34.17
C LEU A 97 -4.88 -5.91 35.26
N ASP A 98 -6.17 -5.59 35.37
CA ASP A 98 -7.10 -6.36 36.18
C ASP A 98 -7.24 -7.80 35.64
N ASP A 99 -7.58 -8.76 36.51
CA ASP A 99 -7.58 -10.20 36.19
C ASP A 99 -8.51 -10.58 35.00
N GLU A 100 -9.63 -9.87 34.80
CA GLU A 100 -10.53 -10.08 33.65
C GLU A 100 -9.89 -9.62 32.32
N ASP A 101 -9.35 -8.40 32.27
CA ASP A 101 -8.68 -7.86 31.08
C ASP A 101 -7.41 -8.68 30.75
N ARG A 102 -6.68 -9.14 31.77
CA ARG A 102 -5.51 -10.02 31.61
C ARG A 102 -5.86 -11.33 30.92
N GLN A 103 -6.96 -11.98 31.32
CA GLN A 103 -7.40 -13.23 30.69
C GLN A 103 -7.82 -13.03 29.23
N GLU A 104 -8.48 -11.91 28.91
CA GLU A 104 -8.89 -11.59 27.54
C GLU A 104 -7.69 -11.28 26.63
N VAL A 105 -6.68 -10.54 27.13
CA VAL A 105 -5.42 -10.30 26.41
C VAL A 105 -4.66 -11.60 26.15
N VAL A 106 -4.60 -12.52 27.14
CA VAL A 106 -3.94 -13.82 26.99
C VAL A 106 -4.68 -14.71 25.98
N ALA A 107 -6.02 -14.72 26.00
CA ALA A 107 -6.81 -15.42 24.99
C ALA A 107 -6.56 -14.87 23.58
N TYR A 108 -6.59 -13.54 23.43
CA TYR A 108 -6.30 -12.86 22.15
C TYR A 108 -4.89 -13.15 21.64
N LEU A 109 -3.89 -13.13 22.52
CA LEU A 109 -2.52 -13.48 22.18
C LEU A 109 -2.41 -14.94 21.79
N ASN A 110 -3.06 -15.87 22.51
CA ASN A 110 -3.03 -17.28 22.13
C ASN A 110 -3.67 -17.52 20.75
N GLU A 111 -4.78 -16.85 20.43
CA GLU A 111 -5.43 -16.92 19.11
C GLU A 111 -4.58 -16.32 17.98
N THR A 112 -3.88 -15.22 18.24
CA THR A 112 -2.97 -14.56 17.29
C THR A 112 -1.60 -15.22 17.23
N GLY A 113 -1.39 -16.28 18.01
CA GLY A 113 -0.16 -17.05 18.01
C GLY A 113 1.00 -16.39 18.76
N GLN A 114 0.67 -15.66 19.83
CA GLN A 114 1.49 -14.84 20.72
C GLN A 114 1.99 -13.53 20.08
N LEU A 115 1.29 -13.05 19.05
CA LEU A 115 1.72 -11.91 18.23
C LEU A 115 0.72 -10.75 18.33
N ALA A 116 1.19 -9.54 18.66
CA ALA A 116 0.31 -8.40 18.94
C ALA A 116 -0.33 -7.77 17.67
N MET A 117 0.10 -8.19 16.47
CA MET A 117 -0.37 -7.62 15.22
C MET A 117 -1.74 -8.20 14.84
N ARG A 118 -2.69 -7.31 14.49
CA ARG A 118 -4.03 -7.76 14.09
C ARG A 118 -3.99 -8.53 12.78
N PRO A 119 -4.87 -9.53 12.57
CA PRO A 119 -4.93 -10.29 11.31
C PRO A 119 -5.05 -9.40 10.06
N ILE A 120 -5.84 -8.32 10.14
CA ILE A 120 -6.03 -7.38 9.03
C ILE A 120 -4.75 -6.63 8.67
N GLN A 121 -3.93 -6.26 9.66
CA GLN A 121 -2.66 -5.57 9.44
C GLN A 121 -1.64 -6.54 8.83
N ARG A 122 -1.60 -7.79 9.31
CA ARG A 122 -0.76 -8.84 8.72
C ARG A 122 -1.09 -9.02 7.25
N TRP A 123 -2.37 -9.21 6.92
CA TRP A 123 -2.79 -9.41 5.54
C TRP A 123 -2.59 -8.17 4.66
N ALA A 124 -2.74 -6.97 5.20
CA ALA A 124 -2.38 -5.73 4.51
C ALA A 124 -0.88 -5.70 4.13
N LEU A 125 0.00 -6.15 5.02
CA LEU A 125 1.44 -6.18 4.76
C LEU A 125 1.80 -7.26 3.73
N VAL A 126 1.20 -8.45 3.85
CA VAL A 126 1.35 -9.54 2.87
C VAL A 126 0.84 -9.10 1.49
N PHE A 127 -0.28 -8.37 1.44
CA PHE A 127 -0.81 -7.81 0.21
C PHE A 127 0.17 -6.81 -0.42
N LEU A 128 0.71 -5.86 0.34
CA LEU A 128 1.71 -4.91 -0.18
C LEU A 128 2.95 -5.60 -0.73
N GLY A 129 3.51 -6.58 0.00
CA GLY A 129 4.64 -7.37 -0.48
C GLY A 129 4.32 -8.14 -1.75
N SER A 130 3.15 -8.78 -1.81
CA SER A 130 2.68 -9.54 -2.98
C SER A 130 2.38 -8.66 -4.18
N TYR A 131 1.91 -7.43 -3.94
CA TYR A 131 1.64 -6.42 -4.97
C TYR A 131 2.94 -5.93 -5.61
N PHE A 132 3.92 -5.50 -4.82
CA PHE A 132 5.21 -5.09 -5.37
C PHE A 132 5.91 -6.25 -6.07
N LEU A 133 5.77 -7.48 -5.55
CA LEU A 133 6.31 -8.65 -6.20
C LEU A 133 5.59 -8.94 -7.52
N PHE A 134 4.28 -8.68 -7.60
CA PHE A 134 3.52 -8.79 -8.84
C PHE A 134 4.03 -7.80 -9.89
N GLU A 135 4.34 -6.56 -9.51
CA GLU A 135 4.94 -5.59 -10.44
C GLU A 135 6.27 -6.12 -11.01
N VAL A 136 7.12 -6.69 -10.16
CA VAL A 136 8.38 -7.31 -10.60
C VAL A 136 8.13 -8.52 -11.50
N PHE A 137 7.15 -9.37 -11.19
CA PHE A 137 6.73 -10.50 -12.03
C PHE A 137 6.24 -10.01 -13.39
N PHE A 138 5.40 -8.99 -13.43
CA PHE A 138 4.88 -8.41 -14.67
C PHE A 138 6.04 -7.96 -15.57
N ILE A 139 6.95 -7.16 -15.01
CA ILE A 139 8.09 -6.59 -15.75
C ILE A 139 9.10 -7.67 -16.18
N SER A 140 9.35 -8.68 -15.34
CA SER A 140 10.44 -9.63 -15.57
C SER A 140 10.03 -10.88 -16.34
N ALA A 141 8.75 -11.28 -16.26
CA ALA A 141 8.27 -12.54 -16.81
C ALA A 141 7.12 -12.36 -17.81
N TRP A 142 6.19 -11.43 -17.56
CA TRP A 142 5.05 -11.20 -18.46
C TRP A 142 5.42 -10.32 -19.65
N VAL A 143 6.33 -9.36 -19.46
CA VAL A 143 6.92 -8.58 -20.54
C VAL A 143 8.27 -9.18 -20.93
N LYS A 144 8.45 -9.48 -22.21
CA LYS A 144 9.72 -9.94 -22.81
C LYS A 144 9.93 -9.21 -24.12
N ASP A 145 11.15 -8.73 -24.35
CA ASP A 145 11.51 -7.95 -25.54
C ASP A 145 10.53 -6.78 -25.81
N LEU A 146 10.11 -6.11 -24.73
CA LEU A 146 9.14 -5.02 -24.73
C LEU A 146 7.72 -5.40 -25.22
N ALA A 147 7.39 -6.68 -25.30
CA ALA A 147 6.07 -7.17 -25.69
C ALA A 147 5.46 -8.07 -24.61
N LEU A 148 4.12 -8.18 -24.59
CA LEU A 148 3.43 -9.12 -23.71
C LEU A 148 3.62 -10.55 -24.21
N VAL A 149 4.16 -11.42 -23.36
CA VAL A 149 4.32 -12.86 -23.65
C VAL A 149 2.96 -13.55 -23.86
N TRP A 150 1.93 -13.07 -23.15
CA TRP A 150 0.58 -13.62 -23.23
C TRP A 150 -0.45 -12.50 -23.09
N GLU A 151 -1.28 -12.32 -24.12
CA GLU A 151 -2.36 -11.35 -24.14
C GLU A 151 -3.71 -12.07 -24.30
N PRO A 152 -4.36 -12.46 -23.21
CA PRO A 152 -5.72 -13.02 -23.26
C PRO A 152 -6.75 -11.93 -23.54
N ARG A 153 -7.94 -12.31 -24.01
CA ARG A 153 -9.02 -11.37 -24.38
C ARG A 153 -9.37 -10.33 -23.30
N TRP A 154 -9.31 -10.71 -22.02
CA TRP A 154 -9.57 -9.76 -20.93
C TRP A 154 -8.46 -8.70 -20.83
N ALA A 155 -7.21 -9.05 -21.11
CA ALA A 155 -6.09 -8.12 -21.11
C ALA A 155 -6.20 -7.18 -22.31
N SER A 156 -6.51 -7.71 -23.50
CA SER A 156 -6.78 -6.89 -24.70
C SER A 156 -7.90 -5.88 -24.45
N ALA A 157 -9.01 -6.30 -23.83
CA ALA A 157 -10.13 -5.41 -23.51
C ALA A 157 -9.73 -4.28 -22.54
N LEU A 158 -8.85 -4.57 -21.58
CA LEU A 158 -8.31 -3.55 -20.66
C LEU A 158 -7.35 -2.58 -21.37
N ILE A 159 -6.52 -3.09 -22.29
CA ILE A 159 -5.62 -2.28 -23.12
C ILE A 159 -6.42 -1.34 -24.02
N GLU A 160 -7.42 -1.86 -24.74
CA GLU A 160 -8.31 -1.06 -25.58
C GLU A 160 -9.04 0.02 -24.77
N TRP A 161 -9.53 -0.33 -23.58
CA TRP A 161 -10.12 0.64 -22.66
C TRP A 161 -9.11 1.73 -22.25
N ALA A 162 -7.86 1.37 -21.95
CA ALA A 162 -6.84 2.35 -21.58
C ALA A 162 -6.50 3.29 -22.73
N ILE A 163 -6.31 2.73 -23.93
CA ILE A 163 -6.03 3.50 -25.15
C ILE A 163 -7.18 4.49 -25.42
N SER A 164 -8.43 4.05 -25.26
CA SER A 164 -9.60 4.91 -25.49
C SER A 164 -9.82 5.99 -24.41
N HIS A 165 -9.07 5.94 -23.30
CA HIS A 165 -9.11 6.91 -22.22
C HIS A 165 -7.74 7.59 -22.00
N THR A 166 -6.88 7.55 -23.02
CA THR A 166 -5.58 8.22 -23.03
C THR A 166 -5.63 9.37 -24.01
N ASN A 167 -5.32 10.57 -23.52
CA ASN A 167 -5.27 11.75 -24.35
C ASN A 167 -4.03 11.71 -25.24
N VAL A 168 -4.22 11.67 -26.56
CA VAL A 168 -3.15 11.58 -27.55
C VAL A 168 -3.34 12.64 -28.65
N PRO A 169 -2.35 13.51 -28.92
CA PRO A 169 -2.41 14.44 -30.05
C PRO A 169 -2.58 13.71 -31.40
N PRO A 170 -3.29 14.27 -32.41
CA PRO A 170 -4.05 15.52 -32.43
C PRO A 170 -5.51 15.35 -31.94
N LEU A 171 -5.89 14.13 -31.56
CA LEU A 171 -7.24 13.73 -31.17
C LEU A 171 -7.57 14.17 -29.73
N ASN A 172 -7.06 15.31 -29.27
CA ASN A 172 -7.30 15.88 -27.93
C ASN A 172 -8.80 16.19 -27.73
N VAL A 173 -9.59 15.14 -27.55
CA VAL A 173 -11.00 15.17 -27.20
C VAL A 173 -11.07 15.13 -25.68
N ASP A 174 -11.93 15.97 -25.11
CA ASP A 174 -12.03 16.35 -23.69
C ASP A 174 -11.51 15.36 -22.63
N ARG A 175 -10.56 15.84 -21.81
CA ARG A 175 -10.21 15.38 -20.45
C ARG A 175 -10.25 13.87 -20.22
N ASP A 176 -9.29 13.18 -20.81
CA ASP A 176 -9.05 11.77 -20.59
C ASP A 176 -8.31 11.46 -19.28
N ILE A 177 -8.44 10.22 -18.80
CA ILE A 177 -7.95 9.77 -17.49
C ILE A 177 -6.42 9.71 -17.46
N PHE A 178 -5.83 9.31 -18.60
CA PHE A 178 -4.39 9.20 -18.79
C PHE A 178 -3.87 10.29 -19.71
N VAL A 179 -2.67 10.78 -19.40
CA VAL A 179 -1.95 11.74 -20.20
C VAL A 179 -0.67 11.08 -20.67
N LEU A 180 -0.48 11.06 -21.98
CA LEU A 180 0.74 10.66 -22.63
C LEU A 180 1.28 11.89 -23.37
N ASP A 181 2.55 12.20 -23.16
CA ASP A 181 3.29 13.17 -23.95
C ASP A 181 4.62 12.53 -24.36
N VAL A 182 4.65 11.90 -25.54
CA VAL A 182 5.86 11.23 -26.05
C VAL A 182 6.91 12.24 -26.54
N LEU A 183 6.52 13.50 -26.77
CA LEU A 183 7.34 14.46 -27.47
C LEU A 183 8.47 15.08 -26.64
N ASP A 184 8.40 15.04 -25.30
CA ASP A 184 9.39 15.72 -24.44
C ASP A 184 10.52 14.81 -23.92
N ASP A 185 10.29 13.55 -23.48
CA ASP A 185 11.32 12.85 -22.66
C ASP A 185 11.42 11.31 -22.83
N GLY A 186 12.16 10.83 -23.85
CA GLY A 186 12.74 9.47 -23.85
C GLY A 186 12.02 8.39 -24.68
N ILE A 187 10.71 8.48 -24.95
CA ILE A 187 10.01 7.53 -25.85
C ILE A 187 10.37 7.79 -27.32
N ASN A 188 10.66 9.05 -27.69
CA ASN A 188 11.27 9.40 -28.97
C ASN A 188 12.63 8.72 -29.19
N GLU A 189 13.41 8.49 -28.13
CA GLU A 189 14.70 7.80 -28.20
C GLU A 189 14.56 6.31 -28.56
N LEU A 190 13.38 5.74 -28.34
CA LEU A 190 13.02 4.38 -28.77
C LEU A 190 12.61 4.30 -30.24
N GLY A 191 12.60 5.43 -30.95
CA GLY A 191 12.33 5.49 -32.39
C GLY A 191 10.85 5.54 -32.76
N TYR A 192 9.95 5.73 -31.80
CA TYR A 192 8.53 5.99 -32.07
C TYR A 192 8.38 7.41 -32.61
N LYS A 193 7.65 7.55 -33.73
CA LYS A 193 7.50 8.83 -34.45
C LYS A 193 6.36 9.71 -33.92
N ASP A 194 5.41 9.09 -33.23
CA ASP A 194 4.16 9.70 -32.79
C ASP A 194 3.57 8.85 -31.66
N ASP A 195 2.91 9.50 -30.71
CA ASP A 195 2.19 8.93 -29.57
C ASP A 195 1.17 7.88 -30.05
N TYR A 196 0.46 8.17 -31.15
CA TYR A 196 -0.48 7.21 -31.74
C TYR A 196 0.21 5.91 -32.18
N PHE A 197 1.41 6.00 -32.75
CA PHE A 197 2.15 4.82 -33.20
C PHE A 197 2.69 4.02 -32.02
N PHE A 198 3.11 4.70 -30.94
CA PHE A 198 3.49 4.05 -29.69
C PHE A 198 2.32 3.29 -29.07
N MET A 199 1.14 3.92 -28.94
CA MET A 199 -0.04 3.31 -28.31
C MET A 199 -0.53 2.04 -28.99
N ASN A 200 -0.34 1.94 -30.31
CA ASN A 200 -0.74 0.78 -31.11
C ASN A 200 0.40 -0.24 -31.32
N SER A 201 1.51 -0.11 -30.60
CA SER A 201 2.63 -1.06 -30.64
C SER A 201 2.52 -2.11 -29.53
N ASP A 202 3.21 -3.25 -29.69
CA ASP A 202 3.28 -4.29 -28.66
C ASP A 202 3.80 -3.76 -27.32
N PHE A 203 4.68 -2.75 -27.37
CA PHE A 203 5.20 -2.08 -26.18
C PHE A 203 4.18 -1.15 -25.55
N GLY A 204 3.47 -0.36 -26.35
CA GLY A 204 2.34 0.45 -25.88
C GLY A 204 1.29 -0.40 -25.19
N HIS A 205 0.98 -1.59 -25.72
CA HIS A 205 0.05 -2.54 -25.12
C HIS A 205 0.53 -3.02 -23.73
N ALA A 206 1.81 -3.37 -23.60
CA ALA A 206 2.39 -3.76 -22.32
C ALA A 206 2.32 -2.62 -21.27
N VAL A 207 2.64 -1.39 -21.70
CA VAL A 207 2.59 -0.18 -20.87
C VAL A 207 1.16 0.12 -20.42
N MET A 208 0.20 0.07 -21.35
CA MET A 208 -1.21 0.31 -21.05
C MET A 208 -1.78 -0.73 -20.08
N LEU A 209 -1.50 -2.01 -20.30
CA LEU A 209 -1.95 -3.06 -19.38
C LEU A 209 -1.37 -2.85 -17.98
N TYR A 210 -0.07 -2.57 -17.89
CA TYR A 210 0.58 -2.31 -16.60
C TYR A 210 -0.02 -1.09 -15.89
N ARG A 211 -0.30 -0.02 -16.65
CA ARG A 211 -0.96 1.19 -16.14
C ARG A 211 -2.33 0.87 -15.57
N VAL A 212 -3.16 0.18 -16.34
CA VAL A 212 -4.51 -0.23 -15.90
C VAL A 212 -4.44 -1.00 -14.59
N ILE A 213 -3.53 -1.97 -14.49
CA ILE A 213 -3.37 -2.76 -13.27
C ILE A 213 -3.02 -1.84 -12.10
N LYS A 214 -1.99 -0.98 -12.23
CA LYS A 214 -1.59 -0.03 -11.18
C LYS A 214 -2.74 0.88 -10.74
N THR A 215 -3.52 1.41 -11.69
CA THR A 215 -4.66 2.30 -11.40
C THR A 215 -5.76 1.57 -10.62
N PHE A 216 -6.13 0.35 -11.02
CA PHE A 216 -7.15 -0.44 -10.31
C PHE A 216 -6.67 -0.97 -8.96
N THR A 217 -5.37 -1.22 -8.78
CA THR A 217 -4.80 -1.70 -7.51
C THR A 217 -4.55 -0.58 -6.51
N LEU A 218 -4.44 0.67 -6.96
CA LEU A 218 -4.12 1.83 -6.11
C LEU A 218 -5.04 1.96 -4.88
N PRO A 219 -6.39 1.84 -4.96
CA PRO A 219 -7.24 1.91 -3.77
C PRO A 219 -6.94 0.82 -2.72
N PHE A 220 -6.55 -0.39 -3.17
CA PHE A 220 -6.22 -1.50 -2.28
C PHE A 220 -4.85 -1.30 -1.61
N VAL A 221 -3.87 -0.78 -2.36
CA VAL A 221 -2.57 -0.37 -1.84
C VAL A 221 -2.75 0.72 -0.79
N MET A 222 -3.53 1.75 -1.10
CA MET A 222 -3.85 2.84 -0.16
C MET A 222 -4.55 2.34 1.10
N SER A 223 -5.55 1.47 0.96
CA SER A 223 -6.25 0.88 2.10
C SER A 223 -5.30 0.08 3.00
N SER A 224 -4.37 -0.66 2.40
CA SER A 224 -3.36 -1.43 3.13
C SER A 224 -2.37 -0.52 3.88
N LEU A 225 -1.91 0.55 3.22
CA LEU A 225 -1.05 1.55 3.85
C LEU A 225 -1.76 2.26 5.01
N ILE A 226 -3.05 2.59 4.86
CA ILE A 226 -3.87 3.15 5.93
C ILE A 226 -3.90 2.19 7.13
N VAL A 227 -4.26 0.92 6.91
CA VAL A 227 -4.33 -0.08 8.00
C VAL A 227 -3.01 -0.22 8.76
N ILE A 228 -1.87 -0.07 8.08
CA ILE A 228 -0.54 -0.25 8.67
C ILE A 228 0.00 1.04 9.32
N LEU A 229 -0.10 2.17 8.63
CA LEU A 229 0.63 3.41 8.96
C LEU A 229 -0.19 4.45 9.72
N TRP A 230 -1.52 4.33 9.78
CA TRP A 230 -2.38 5.37 10.37
C TRP A 230 -2.02 5.76 11.81
N LYS A 231 -1.70 4.75 12.63
CA LYS A 231 -1.30 4.89 14.04
C LYS A 231 0.20 5.25 14.18
N PRO A 232 1.15 4.59 13.48
CA PRO A 232 2.55 5.06 13.44
C PRO A 232 2.72 6.54 13.10
N ILE A 233 1.88 7.07 12.21
CA ILE A 233 1.91 8.50 11.86
C ILE A 233 1.52 9.39 13.05
N ASP A 234 0.50 9.02 13.83
CA ASP A 234 0.12 9.78 15.04
C ASP A 234 1.31 9.92 16.01
N TRP A 235 2.10 8.85 16.15
CA TRP A 235 3.28 8.81 17.01
C TRP A 235 4.45 9.65 16.52
N LEU A 236 4.62 9.79 15.19
CA LEU A 236 5.63 10.66 14.59
C LEU A 236 5.32 12.16 14.79
N GLY A 237 4.29 12.50 15.56
CA GLY A 237 3.97 13.87 15.95
C GLY A 237 2.74 14.44 15.24
N PHE A 238 2.11 13.69 14.33
CA PHE A 238 0.89 14.14 13.65
C PHE A 238 -0.31 14.29 14.60
N TYR A 239 -0.26 13.68 15.80
CA TYR A 239 -1.29 13.87 16.82
C TYR A 239 -1.58 15.35 17.12
N ARG A 240 -0.54 16.21 17.11
CA ARG A 240 -0.67 17.65 17.38
C ARG A 240 -1.25 18.46 16.22
N ALA A 241 -1.11 17.94 15.00
CA ALA A 241 -1.64 18.55 13.79
C ALA A 241 -3.05 18.04 13.46
N ASP A 242 -3.55 17.07 14.21
CA ASP A 242 -4.81 16.40 13.91
C ASP A 242 -6.01 17.30 14.24
N PRO A 243 -6.92 17.56 13.27
CA PRO A 243 -8.11 18.35 13.51
C PRO A 243 -9.02 17.82 14.63
N ARG A 244 -8.88 16.53 15.02
CA ARG A 244 -9.62 15.93 16.14
C ARG A 244 -9.33 16.56 17.50
N HIS A 245 -8.16 17.17 17.68
CA HIS A 245 -7.69 17.67 18.98
C HIS A 245 -7.57 19.20 19.00
N ILE A 246 -8.39 19.89 18.20
CA ILE A 246 -8.41 21.36 18.18
C ILE A 246 -8.99 21.89 19.50
N ASP A 247 -8.13 22.56 20.26
CA ASP A 247 -8.38 23.12 21.59
C ASP A 247 -8.41 24.66 21.60
N GLY A 248 -8.13 25.31 20.46
CA GLY A 248 -8.18 26.77 20.32
C GLY A 248 -8.02 27.30 18.90
N VAL A 249 -8.16 28.62 18.73
CA VAL A 249 -8.13 29.30 17.42
C VAL A 249 -6.78 29.14 16.71
N SER A 250 -5.67 29.16 17.45
CA SER A 250 -4.34 28.96 16.86
C SER A 250 -4.16 27.53 16.32
N SER A 251 -4.60 26.52 17.07
CA SER A 251 -4.59 25.11 16.66
C SER A 251 -5.52 24.88 15.44
N PHE A 252 -6.66 25.57 15.41
CA PHE A 252 -7.56 25.57 14.26
C PHE A 252 -6.89 26.13 13.00
N LEU A 253 -6.31 27.34 13.06
CA LEU A 253 -5.65 27.97 11.92
C LEU A 253 -4.44 27.15 11.42
N TYR A 254 -3.67 26.57 12.33
CA TYR A 254 -2.55 25.69 12.00
C TYR A 254 -3.04 24.43 11.26
N SER A 255 -4.10 23.79 11.76
CA SER A 255 -4.70 22.60 11.15
C SER A 255 -5.28 22.89 9.77
N VAL A 256 -5.91 24.06 9.57
CA VAL A 256 -6.42 24.51 8.26
C VAL A 256 -5.27 24.69 7.27
N PHE A 257 -4.19 25.39 7.68
CA PHE A 257 -3.02 25.60 6.83
C PHE A 257 -2.37 24.27 6.41
N LEU A 258 -2.16 23.34 7.36
CA LEU A 258 -1.61 22.03 7.06
C LEU A 258 -2.52 21.18 6.16
N SER A 259 -3.84 21.26 6.37
CA SER A 259 -4.81 20.54 5.53
C SER A 259 -4.81 21.05 4.10
N PHE A 260 -4.65 22.36 3.91
CA PHE A 260 -4.48 22.95 2.58
C PHE A 260 -3.19 22.48 1.91
N GLY A 261 -2.07 22.46 2.63
CA GLY A 261 -0.81 21.90 2.14
C GLY A 261 -0.94 20.41 1.76
N ALA A 262 -1.58 19.61 2.61
CA ALA A 262 -1.85 18.20 2.33
C ALA A 262 -2.75 18.00 1.11
N PHE A 263 -3.73 18.89 0.89
CA PHE A 263 -4.58 18.87 -0.31
C PHE A 263 -3.78 19.14 -1.60
N LEU A 264 -2.88 20.12 -1.58
CA LEU A 264 -2.01 20.40 -2.74
C LEU A 264 -1.10 19.22 -3.06
N LEU A 265 -0.47 18.63 -2.03
CA LEU A 265 0.36 17.44 -2.19
C LEU A 265 -0.45 16.22 -2.66
N PHE A 266 -1.69 16.08 -2.20
CA PHE A 266 -2.61 15.05 -2.67
C PHE A 266 -2.93 15.19 -4.16
N ILE A 267 -3.22 16.41 -4.64
CA ILE A 267 -3.46 16.64 -6.07
C ILE A 267 -2.22 16.26 -6.88
N GLY A 268 -1.05 16.78 -6.49
CA GLY A 268 0.21 16.50 -7.19
C GLY A 268 0.53 15.00 -7.23
N ALA A 269 0.43 14.31 -6.08
CA ALA A 269 0.65 12.87 -6.01
C ALA A 269 -0.37 12.10 -6.84
N THR A 270 -1.66 12.46 -6.80
CA THR A 270 -2.70 11.76 -7.57
C THR A 270 -2.46 11.92 -9.07
N LEU A 271 -2.10 13.11 -9.54
CA LEU A 271 -1.79 13.34 -10.95
C LEU A 271 -0.56 12.52 -11.40
N ALA A 272 0.49 12.47 -10.59
CA ALA A 272 1.69 11.66 -10.89
C ALA A 272 1.40 10.14 -10.91
N PHE A 273 0.56 9.64 -9.99
CA PHE A 273 0.26 8.21 -9.92
C PHE A 273 -0.82 7.74 -10.91
N VAL A 274 -1.77 8.62 -11.26
CA VAL A 274 -2.97 8.24 -12.05
C VAL A 274 -2.89 8.70 -13.49
N SER A 275 -2.27 9.86 -13.79
CA SER A 275 -2.30 10.45 -15.13
C SER A 275 -1.02 10.26 -15.94
N ASP A 276 0.16 10.29 -15.32
CA ASP A 276 1.46 10.16 -16.02
C ASP A 276 1.80 8.72 -16.49
N VAL A 277 1.71 8.47 -17.80
CA VAL A 277 2.07 7.19 -18.45
C VAL A 277 3.58 7.01 -18.63
N GLU A 278 4.35 8.09 -18.70
CA GLU A 278 5.79 8.06 -18.95
C GLU A 278 6.55 7.33 -17.83
N LEU A 279 6.10 7.53 -16.59
CA LEU A 279 6.64 6.81 -15.44
C LEU A 279 6.55 5.28 -15.60
N VAL A 280 5.48 4.81 -16.24
CA VAL A 280 5.19 3.40 -16.45
C VAL A 280 6.13 2.81 -17.50
N VAL A 281 6.45 3.57 -18.54
CA VAL A 281 7.45 3.19 -19.55
C VAL A 281 8.79 2.89 -18.88
N HIS A 282 9.22 3.78 -17.99
CA HIS A 282 10.49 3.62 -17.29
C HIS A 282 10.55 2.38 -16.39
N TYR A 283 9.43 2.01 -15.76
CA TYR A 283 9.33 0.79 -14.96
C TYR A 283 9.48 -0.48 -15.81
N ILE A 284 8.90 -0.53 -17.01
CA ILE A 284 8.84 -1.75 -17.84
C ILE A 284 10.20 -2.12 -18.47
N PHE A 285 11.13 -1.17 -18.62
CA PHE A 285 12.47 -1.47 -19.12
C PHE A 285 13.24 -2.52 -18.30
N GLY A 286 12.88 -2.70 -17.03
CA GLY A 286 13.41 -3.80 -16.25
C GLY A 286 13.27 -3.59 -14.75
N LYS A 287 13.39 -4.70 -14.02
CA LYS A 287 13.26 -4.72 -12.55
C LYS A 287 14.26 -3.81 -11.82
N PHE A 288 15.43 -3.54 -12.39
CA PHE A 288 16.40 -2.59 -11.81
C PHE A 288 15.99 -1.13 -11.97
N ASN A 289 15.34 -0.77 -13.09
CA ASN A 289 14.75 0.56 -13.27
C ASN A 289 13.53 0.73 -12.38
N TRP A 290 12.73 -0.32 -12.24
CA TRP A 290 11.68 -0.35 -11.23
C TRP A 290 12.21 -0.09 -9.81
N LEU A 291 13.33 -0.71 -9.44
CA LEU A 291 13.95 -0.50 -8.14
C LEU A 291 14.51 0.92 -7.99
N SER A 292 15.17 1.47 -9.02
CA SER A 292 15.74 2.83 -8.97
C SER A 292 14.68 3.91 -8.86
N LEU A 293 13.48 3.67 -9.40
CA LEU A 293 12.33 4.56 -9.34
C LEU A 293 11.37 4.22 -8.18
N PHE A 294 11.70 3.22 -7.36
CA PHE A 294 10.85 2.79 -6.25
C PHE A 294 10.57 3.93 -5.25
N TRP A 295 11.51 4.87 -5.10
CA TRP A 295 11.36 6.03 -4.21
C TRP A 295 10.13 6.89 -4.54
N GLN A 296 9.63 6.86 -5.77
CA GLN A 296 8.44 7.62 -6.18
C GLN A 296 7.18 7.20 -5.41
N HIS A 297 7.14 5.97 -4.88
CA HIS A 297 6.09 5.49 -3.96
C HIS A 297 5.98 6.33 -2.67
N ILE A 298 6.95 7.20 -2.36
CA ILE A 298 6.83 8.19 -1.28
C ILE A 298 5.62 9.11 -1.47
N GLY A 299 5.18 9.37 -2.71
CA GLY A 299 3.99 10.17 -2.97
C GLY A 299 2.70 9.56 -2.41
N LEU A 300 2.63 8.24 -2.24
CA LEU A 300 1.51 7.57 -1.57
C LEU A 300 1.35 7.99 -0.10
N ILE A 301 2.46 8.37 0.56
CA ILE A 301 2.44 8.89 1.93
C ILE A 301 1.72 10.23 2.00
N PHE A 302 1.90 11.10 0.99
CA PHE A 302 1.20 12.39 0.93
C PHE A 302 -0.31 12.21 0.76
N ILE A 303 -0.73 11.26 -0.08
CA ILE A 303 -2.15 10.88 -0.23
C ILE A 303 -2.71 10.39 1.11
N LEU A 304 -1.93 9.60 1.86
CA LEU A 304 -2.33 9.10 3.17
C LEU A 304 -2.50 10.24 4.19
N PHE A 305 -1.56 11.20 4.24
CA PHE A 305 -1.69 12.38 5.11
C PHE A 305 -2.97 13.17 4.82
N TYR A 306 -3.30 13.35 3.54
CA TYR A 306 -4.54 14.03 3.16
C TYR A 306 -5.79 13.30 3.68
N PHE A 307 -5.88 11.97 3.49
CA PHE A 307 -6.99 11.19 4.04
C PHE A 307 -7.09 11.28 5.57
N LYS A 308 -5.95 11.34 6.27
CA LYS A 308 -5.92 11.52 7.72
C LYS A 308 -6.50 12.86 8.14
N PHE A 309 -6.13 13.96 7.46
CA PHE A 309 -6.73 15.27 7.70
C PHE A 309 -8.23 15.29 7.41
N LEU A 310 -8.66 14.71 6.28
CA LEU A 310 -10.08 14.59 5.93
C LEU A 310 -10.88 13.88 7.02
N PHE A 311 -10.36 12.74 7.49
CA PHE A 311 -10.99 11.99 8.59
C PHE A 311 -11.05 12.83 9.87
N GLY A 312 -9.96 13.53 10.21
CA GLY A 312 -9.94 14.39 11.39
C GLY A 312 -10.96 15.52 11.32
N TRP A 313 -11.07 16.20 10.17
CA TRP A 313 -12.09 17.22 9.95
C TRP A 313 -13.51 16.68 10.05
N PHE A 314 -13.76 15.49 9.50
CA PHE A 314 -15.07 14.85 9.60
C PHE A 314 -15.48 14.63 11.07
N VAL A 315 -14.56 14.14 11.90
CA VAL A 315 -14.80 13.95 13.35
C VAL A 315 -15.00 15.28 14.06
N PHE A 316 -14.16 16.29 13.80
CA PHE A 316 -14.28 17.62 14.39
C PHE A 316 -15.61 18.30 14.06
N ILE A 317 -16.02 18.27 12.78
CA ILE A 317 -17.29 18.83 12.33
C ILE A 317 -18.45 18.10 12.99
N LYS A 318 -18.41 16.76 13.04
CA LYS A 318 -19.42 15.95 13.72
C LYS A 318 -19.56 16.37 15.19
N GLN A 319 -18.45 16.46 15.93
CA GLN A 319 -18.45 16.86 17.34
C GLN A 319 -18.98 18.29 17.54
N SER A 320 -18.58 19.22 16.67
CA SER A 320 -19.02 20.61 16.70
C SER A 320 -20.53 20.73 16.46
N ILE A 321 -21.06 20.01 15.47
CA ILE A 321 -22.51 19.94 15.20
C ILE A 321 -23.25 19.37 16.43
N PHE A 322 -22.79 18.26 17.01
CA PHE A 322 -23.43 17.67 18.19
C PHE A 322 -23.45 18.61 19.40
N SER A 323 -22.38 19.39 19.59
CA SER A 323 -22.29 20.42 20.63
C SER A 323 -23.29 21.56 20.39
N ILE A 324 -23.35 22.09 19.17
CA ILE A 324 -24.25 23.20 18.78
C ILE A 324 -25.73 22.81 18.91
N PHE A 325 -26.09 21.57 18.54
CA PHE A 325 -27.48 21.10 18.61
C PHE A 325 -27.88 20.51 19.97
N GLY A 326 -27.02 20.59 21.00
CA GLY A 326 -27.36 20.16 22.38
C GLY A 326 -27.66 18.67 22.54
N LEU A 327 -27.34 17.84 21.53
CA LEU A 327 -27.59 16.39 21.54
C LEU A 327 -26.55 15.60 22.38
N GLY A 328 -25.51 16.29 22.89
CA GLY A 328 -24.44 15.69 23.70
C GLY A 328 -24.76 15.47 25.18
N ALA A 329 -25.83 16.06 25.73
CA ALA A 329 -26.10 16.01 27.17
C ALA A 329 -26.86 14.75 27.66
N LYS A 330 -27.05 13.73 26.81
CA LYS A 330 -27.83 12.52 27.17
C LYS A 330 -27.05 11.20 27.19
N TYR A 331 -25.74 11.20 26.97
CA TYR A 331 -24.93 9.97 26.90
C TYR A 331 -23.87 9.82 28.01
N GLU A 332 -23.92 10.62 29.09
CA GLU A 332 -23.09 10.41 30.29
C GLU A 332 -23.86 9.83 31.50
N GLN A 333 -25.13 9.43 31.32
CA GLN A 333 -25.91 8.74 32.35
C GLN A 333 -26.80 7.63 31.75
N CYS A 334 -26.20 6.51 31.33
CA CYS A 334 -26.83 5.18 31.28
C CYS A 334 -25.78 4.07 31.07
#